data_AF-A0A6J0UGH3-F1
#
_entry.id   AF-A0A6J0UGH3-F1
#
_cell.length_a   1.000
_cell.length_b   1.000
_cell.length_c   1.000
_cell.angle_alpha   90.00
_cell.angle_beta   90.00
_cell.angle_gamma   90.00
#
_symmetry.space_group_name_H-M   'P 1'
#
loop_
_entity.id
_entity.type
_entity.pdbx_description
1 polymer ?
#
loop_
_entity_poly.entity_id
_entity_poly.type
_entity_poly.pdbx_seq_one_letter_code
_entity_poly.pdbx_strand_id
1 'polypeptide(L)'
;MKHSLRIVLRGVTNDQVDPSVDVLKATALPLLKRFGIDGEHLELKITRRGVPPKGGGEVIFCCPVKKALKPIQYIDPGKIKRIRGMAYSVRVSPQIANRIVDAARSILNKFLPDIYIYTDHMKGASSGKSPGFGLSLVAETTCGTFLSAELASNPQGQGVAVLPEELGTNCAKLLLEEIYRGGCVDSANQSLVLLLMTLGQQDVSKVLLGPLSPYTIEFLRHLRDYFQVMFKIETKSSAEECKGGEKVLMTCVGIGFSNLSKTVK
;
A
#
# COMPACT_ATOMS: atom_id res chain seq x y z
N MET A 1 1.29 30.17 10.33
CA MET A 1 1.10 29.37 9.10
C MET A 1 1.82 28.05 9.28
N LYS A 2 1.19 26.91 9.00
CA LYS A 2 1.89 25.62 9.04
C LYS A 2 2.63 25.38 7.72
N HIS A 3 3.86 24.90 7.82
CA HIS A 3 4.73 24.59 6.68
C HIS A 3 4.50 23.16 6.18
N SER A 4 5.04 22.84 5.00
CA SER A 4 5.11 21.46 4.51
C SER A 4 5.73 20.55 5.55
N LEU A 5 5.15 19.36 5.71
CA LEU A 5 5.66 18.37 6.64
C LEU A 5 6.94 17.77 6.05
N ARG A 6 8.03 17.77 6.82
CA ARG A 6 9.23 17.01 6.52
C ARG A 6 9.69 16.35 7.81
N ILE A 7 9.52 15.04 7.89
CA ILE A 7 9.84 14.26 9.08
C ILE A 7 10.82 13.16 8.71
N VAL A 8 11.79 12.94 9.60
CA VAL A 8 12.69 11.79 9.58
C VAL A 8 12.18 10.78 10.59
N LEU A 9 11.62 9.67 10.10
CA LEU A 9 11.14 8.55 10.90
C LEU A 9 12.27 7.55 11.08
N ARG A 10 12.45 7.05 12.30
CA ARG A 10 13.51 6.08 12.66
C ARG A 10 12.90 4.88 13.35
N GLY A 11 13.27 3.67 12.93
CA GLY A 11 12.70 2.45 13.52
C GLY A 11 12.81 1.23 12.62
N VAL A 12 11.79 0.38 12.69
CA VAL A 12 11.58 -0.75 11.77
C VAL A 12 10.88 -0.23 10.51
N THR A 13 11.32 -0.69 9.34
CA THR A 13 10.78 -0.29 8.02
C THR A 13 9.95 -1.38 7.36
N ASN A 14 10.17 -2.63 7.76
CA ASN A 14 9.49 -3.79 7.21
C ASN A 14 9.38 -4.86 8.30
N ASP A 15 8.18 -5.39 8.50
CA ASP A 15 7.92 -6.57 9.32
C ASP A 15 6.84 -7.44 8.67
N GLN A 16 6.18 -8.31 9.45
CA GLN A 16 5.19 -9.26 8.96
C GLN A 16 3.74 -8.82 9.18
N VAL A 17 3.52 -7.70 9.89
CA VAL A 17 2.20 -7.30 10.38
C VAL A 17 1.79 -5.97 9.76
N ASP A 18 2.70 -5.00 9.78
CA ASP A 18 2.44 -3.65 9.34
C ASP A 18 2.80 -3.43 7.86
N PRO A 19 2.07 -2.55 7.15
CA PRO A 19 2.40 -2.20 5.77
C PRO A 19 3.81 -1.62 5.67
N SER A 20 4.65 -2.17 4.80
CA SER A 20 6.00 -1.65 4.64
C SER A 20 6.06 -0.30 3.96
N VAL A 21 7.21 0.36 4.12
CA VAL A 21 7.51 1.63 3.48
C VAL A 21 7.47 1.51 1.94
N ASP A 22 7.82 0.35 1.38
CA ASP A 22 7.77 0.13 -0.07
C ASP A 22 6.32 0.07 -0.57
N VAL A 23 5.46 -0.65 0.15
CA VAL A 23 4.02 -0.72 -0.14
C VAL A 23 3.38 0.65 0.00
N LEU A 24 3.59 1.35 1.12
CA LEU A 24 3.06 2.71 1.34
C LEU A 24 3.50 3.68 0.24
N LYS A 25 4.75 3.59 -0.21
CA LYS A 25 5.26 4.40 -1.32
C LYS A 25 4.53 4.11 -2.62
N ALA A 26 4.24 2.84 -2.89
CA ALA A 26 3.68 2.40 -4.17
C ALA A 26 2.15 2.48 -4.25
N THR A 27 1.43 2.31 -3.14
CA THR A 27 -0.04 2.31 -3.12
C THR A 27 -0.62 3.55 -2.43
N ALA A 28 -0.16 3.89 -1.22
CA ALA A 28 -0.71 5.02 -0.47
C ALA A 28 -0.40 6.38 -1.13
N LEU A 29 0.81 6.61 -1.63
CA LEU A 29 1.15 7.91 -2.26
C LEU A 29 0.31 8.20 -3.52
N PRO A 30 0.12 7.26 -4.47
CA PRO A 30 -0.83 7.48 -5.57
C PRO A 30 -2.26 7.77 -5.11
N LEU A 31 -2.74 7.12 -4.03
CA LEU A 31 -4.06 7.41 -3.46
C LEU A 31 -4.13 8.85 -2.94
N LEU A 32 -3.14 9.30 -2.16
CA LEU A 32 -3.07 10.70 -1.69
C LEU A 32 -3.11 11.70 -2.85
N LYS A 33 -2.40 11.42 -3.95
CA LYS A 33 -2.43 12.27 -5.15
C LYS A 33 -3.83 12.37 -5.77
N ARG A 34 -4.61 11.27 -5.79
CA ARG A 34 -6.00 11.28 -6.29
C ARG A 34 -6.91 12.19 -5.49
N PHE A 35 -6.69 12.30 -4.17
CA PHE A 35 -7.40 13.25 -3.29
C PHE A 35 -6.89 14.70 -3.40
N GLY A 36 -6.00 15.02 -4.36
CA GLY A 36 -5.46 16.35 -4.55
C GLY A 36 -4.32 16.71 -3.58
N ILE A 37 -3.74 15.73 -2.89
CA ILE A 37 -2.47 15.89 -2.17
C ILE A 37 -1.34 15.67 -3.18
N ASP A 38 -1.23 16.61 -4.11
CA ASP A 38 -0.21 16.67 -5.15
C ASP A 38 0.78 17.83 -4.91
N GLY A 39 2.04 17.65 -5.31
CA GLY A 39 3.07 18.67 -5.19
C GLY A 39 4.47 18.08 -5.33
N GLU A 40 5.45 18.93 -5.67
CA GLU A 40 6.85 18.54 -5.91
C GLU A 40 7.52 17.88 -4.70
N HIS A 41 6.94 18.02 -3.50
CA HIS A 41 7.50 17.54 -2.25
C HIS A 41 6.72 16.39 -1.61
N LEU A 42 5.72 15.77 -2.27
CA LEU A 42 5.15 14.52 -1.73
C LEU A 42 6.09 13.36 -2.05
N GLU A 43 6.92 12.99 -1.06
CA GLU A 43 7.95 11.96 -1.22
C GLU A 43 8.03 11.08 0.03
N LEU A 44 8.19 9.78 -0.19
CA LEU A 44 8.60 8.81 0.83
C LEU A 44 9.92 8.17 0.39
N LYS A 45 11.00 8.53 1.08
CA LYS A 45 12.36 8.12 0.74
C LYS A 45 12.97 7.26 1.85
N ILE A 46 13.32 6.03 1.51
CA ILE A 46 14.07 5.14 2.38
C ILE A 46 15.55 5.53 2.27
N THR A 47 16.15 5.93 3.39
CA THR A 47 17.60 6.23 3.45
C THR A 47 18.38 5.07 4.06
N ARG A 48 17.76 4.38 5.04
CA ARG A 48 18.28 3.17 5.66
C ARG A 48 17.13 2.20 5.88
N ARG A 49 17.33 0.93 5.58
CA ARG A 49 16.38 -0.13 5.91
C ARG A 49 16.65 -0.66 7.31
N GLY A 50 15.61 -1.00 8.06
CA GLY A 50 15.73 -1.57 9.40
C GLY A 50 14.69 -2.65 9.61
N VAL A 51 15.12 -3.87 9.83
CA VAL A 51 14.23 -5.00 10.11
C VAL A 51 14.23 -5.33 11.60
N PRO A 52 13.18 -5.96 12.14
CA PRO A 52 13.18 -6.43 13.51
C PRO A 52 14.31 -7.45 13.77
N PRO A 53 14.75 -7.63 15.02
CA PRO A 53 14.26 -6.95 16.23
C PRO A 53 14.92 -5.59 16.52
N LYS A 54 16.13 -5.32 16.02
CA LYS A 54 16.90 -4.12 16.43
C LYS A 54 16.60 -2.89 15.57
N GLY A 55 15.90 -3.05 14.44
CA GLY A 55 15.51 -1.95 13.55
C GLY A 55 16.71 -1.17 13.03
N GLY A 56 16.67 0.16 13.16
CA GLY A 56 17.73 1.07 12.73
C GLY A 56 17.56 1.59 11.30
N GLY A 57 16.35 1.52 10.77
CA GLY A 57 15.96 2.15 9.51
C GLY A 57 15.67 3.63 9.70
N GLU A 58 15.75 4.36 8.60
CA GLU A 58 15.50 5.80 8.54
C GLU A 58 14.77 6.14 7.23
N VAL A 59 13.62 6.79 7.36
CA VAL A 59 12.73 7.15 6.26
C VAL A 59 12.42 8.64 6.34
N ILE A 60 12.54 9.32 5.21
CA ILE A 60 12.17 10.73 5.08
C ILE A 60 10.79 10.77 4.43
N PHE A 61 9.82 11.34 5.15
CA PHE A 61 8.51 11.63 4.61
C PHE A 61 8.35 13.13 4.44
N CYS A 62 8.04 13.55 3.22
CA CYS A 62 7.72 14.92 2.87
C CYS A 62 6.27 14.98 2.38
N CYS A 63 5.47 15.92 2.89
CA CYS A 63 4.06 16.07 2.49
C CYS A 63 3.67 17.55 2.39
N PRO A 64 3.09 17.98 1.25
CA PRO A 64 2.63 19.35 1.08
C PRO A 64 1.34 19.63 1.87
N VAL A 65 1.15 20.89 2.27
CA VAL A 65 -0.08 21.31 2.96
C VAL A 65 -1.17 21.64 1.95
N LYS A 66 -2.28 20.90 2.01
CA LYS A 66 -3.50 21.19 1.23
C LYS A 66 -4.60 21.76 2.14
N LYS A 67 -5.45 22.60 1.53
CA LYS A 67 -6.57 23.25 2.23
C LYS A 67 -7.75 22.28 2.35
N ALA A 68 -8.13 21.64 1.25
CA ALA A 68 -9.22 20.69 1.21
C ALA A 68 -8.82 19.50 0.33
N LEU A 69 -9.42 18.35 0.60
CA LEU A 69 -9.28 17.15 -0.22
C LEU A 69 -10.34 17.15 -1.32
N LYS A 70 -9.98 16.66 -2.50
CA LYS A 70 -10.90 16.55 -3.62
C LYS A 70 -11.77 15.28 -3.48
N PRO A 71 -13.07 15.36 -3.78
CA PRO A 71 -13.89 14.17 -3.90
C PRO A 71 -13.40 13.30 -5.06
N ILE A 72 -13.60 11.99 -4.97
CA ILE A 72 -13.11 11.04 -5.97
C ILE A 72 -14.23 10.16 -6.54
N GLN A 73 -14.11 9.84 -7.83
CA GLN A 73 -14.92 8.82 -8.51
C GLN A 73 -13.97 7.72 -8.97
N TYR A 74 -13.80 6.69 -8.14
CA TYR A 74 -12.79 5.66 -8.33
C TYR A 74 -13.43 4.28 -8.34
N ILE A 75 -14.14 4.02 -9.43
CA ILE A 75 -15.06 2.89 -9.58
C ILE A 75 -14.60 1.86 -10.61
N ASP A 76 -13.65 2.22 -11.48
CA ASP A 76 -13.13 1.35 -12.51
C ASP A 76 -11.72 0.85 -12.15
N PRO A 77 -11.56 -0.44 -11.80
CA PRO A 77 -10.26 -1.00 -11.49
C PRO A 77 -9.39 -1.20 -12.75
N GLY A 78 -9.98 -1.29 -13.94
CA GLY A 78 -9.25 -1.60 -15.18
C GLY A 78 -8.67 -3.03 -15.22
N LYS A 79 -7.77 -3.27 -16.19
CA LYS A 79 -7.04 -4.54 -16.33
C LYS A 79 -5.62 -4.42 -15.80
N ILE A 80 -5.04 -5.51 -15.31
CA ILE A 80 -3.63 -5.53 -14.91
C ILE A 80 -2.76 -5.30 -16.14
N LYS A 81 -1.96 -4.22 -16.10
CA LYS A 81 -1.06 -3.80 -17.18
C LYS A 81 0.32 -4.43 -16.99
N ARG A 82 0.83 -4.39 -15.75
CA ARG A 82 2.19 -4.82 -15.42
C ARG A 82 2.36 -5.04 -13.93
N ILE A 83 3.40 -5.77 -13.54
CA ILE A 83 3.78 -5.95 -12.13
C ILE A 83 5.16 -5.36 -11.91
N ARG A 84 5.29 -4.60 -10.82
CA ARG A 84 6.56 -4.11 -10.29
C ARG A 84 6.76 -4.66 -8.88
N GLY A 85 7.99 -4.77 -8.44
CA GLY A 85 8.27 -5.22 -7.07
C GLY A 85 9.62 -4.77 -6.56
N MET A 86 9.81 -4.87 -5.25
CA MET A 86 11.07 -4.61 -4.57
C MET A 86 11.42 -5.80 -3.67
N ALA A 87 12.43 -6.55 -4.07
CA ALA A 87 13.05 -7.59 -3.26
C ALA A 87 14.22 -6.98 -2.50
N TYR A 88 14.10 -6.85 -1.18
CA TYR A 88 15.17 -6.28 -0.37
C TYR A 88 15.90 -7.36 0.43
N SER A 89 17.17 -7.11 0.70
CA SER A 89 17.97 -7.93 1.61
C SER A 89 18.95 -7.06 2.39
N VAL A 90 18.98 -7.23 3.71
CA VAL A 90 19.81 -6.45 4.63
C VAL A 90 20.63 -7.37 5.51
N ARG A 91 21.94 -7.10 5.62
CA ARG A 91 22.92 -7.91 6.40
C ARG A 91 22.89 -9.42 6.13
N VAL A 92 22.42 -9.82 4.96
CA VAL A 92 22.44 -11.18 4.43
C VAL A 92 23.03 -11.18 3.01
N SER A 93 23.24 -12.34 2.42
CA SER A 93 23.79 -12.45 1.06
C SER A 93 22.87 -11.78 0.02
N PRO A 94 23.39 -10.98 -0.94
CA PRO A 94 22.58 -10.43 -2.03
C PRO A 94 21.94 -11.51 -2.91
N GLN A 95 22.49 -12.73 -2.92
CA GLN A 95 21.91 -13.87 -3.66
C GLN A 95 20.51 -14.23 -3.18
N ILE A 96 20.15 -13.89 -1.94
CA ILE A 96 18.80 -14.12 -1.40
C ILE A 96 17.76 -13.31 -2.18
N ALA A 97 18.04 -12.04 -2.51
CA ALA A 97 17.11 -11.23 -3.29
C ALA A 97 16.90 -11.82 -4.69
N ASN A 98 17.96 -12.32 -5.34
CA ASN A 98 17.85 -12.97 -6.65
C ASN A 98 16.98 -14.23 -6.60
N ARG A 99 17.19 -15.10 -5.60
CA ARG A 99 16.38 -16.32 -5.39
C ARG A 99 14.89 -15.99 -5.19
N ILE A 100 14.58 -14.93 -4.45
CA ILE A 100 13.21 -14.44 -4.25
C ILE A 100 12.59 -13.98 -5.58
N VAL A 101 13.36 -13.22 -6.38
CA VAL A 101 12.91 -12.72 -7.69
C VAL A 101 12.59 -13.88 -8.62
N ASP A 102 13.48 -14.85 -8.73
CA ASP A 102 13.30 -16.01 -9.61
C ASP A 102 12.07 -16.83 -9.21
N ALA A 103 11.91 -17.08 -7.91
CA ALA A 103 10.74 -17.80 -7.39
C ALA A 103 9.43 -17.05 -7.64
N ALA A 104 9.38 -15.74 -7.39
CA ALA A 104 8.19 -14.93 -7.67
C ALA A 104 7.85 -14.92 -9.17
N ARG A 105 8.85 -14.76 -10.04
CA ARG A 105 8.67 -14.78 -11.50
C ARG A 105 8.20 -16.14 -12.01
N SER A 106 8.62 -17.25 -11.40
CA SER A 106 8.17 -18.60 -11.77
C SER A 106 6.65 -18.77 -11.72
N ILE A 107 5.98 -18.04 -10.82
CA ILE A 107 4.52 -18.02 -10.68
C ILE A 107 3.91 -16.96 -11.60
N LEU A 108 4.40 -15.72 -11.53
CA LEU A 108 3.77 -14.57 -12.18
C LEU A 108 3.89 -14.60 -13.72
N ASN A 109 4.99 -15.15 -14.26
CA ASN A 109 5.21 -15.23 -15.73
C ASN A 109 4.15 -16.09 -16.44
N LYS A 110 3.39 -16.91 -15.70
CA LYS A 110 2.27 -17.69 -16.25
C LYS A 110 1.07 -16.82 -16.64
N PHE A 111 0.99 -15.59 -16.12
CA PHE A 111 -0.16 -14.70 -16.27
C PHE A 111 0.15 -13.44 -17.10
N LEU A 112 1.35 -12.86 -16.97
CA LEU A 112 1.77 -11.71 -17.77
C LEU A 112 3.29 -11.71 -18.02
N PRO A 113 3.76 -11.13 -19.13
CA PRO A 113 5.19 -11.01 -19.42
C PRO A 113 5.87 -9.76 -18.81
N ASP A 114 5.15 -8.65 -18.64
CA ASP A 114 5.71 -7.37 -18.12
C ASP A 114 5.81 -7.37 -16.59
N ILE A 115 6.80 -8.12 -16.09
CA ILE A 115 7.12 -8.22 -14.66
C ILE A 115 8.54 -7.75 -14.45
N TYR A 116 8.72 -6.77 -13.56
CA TYR A 116 10.05 -6.28 -13.19
C TYR A 116 10.16 -6.09 -11.69
N ILE A 117 11.01 -6.89 -11.05
CA ILE A 117 11.26 -6.85 -9.60
C ILE A 117 12.67 -6.30 -9.39
N TYR A 118 12.75 -5.14 -8.75
CA TYR A 118 14.01 -4.52 -8.36
C TYR A 118 14.63 -5.27 -7.18
N THR A 119 15.95 -5.38 -7.16
CA THR A 119 16.70 -5.91 -6.02
C THR A 119 17.37 -4.76 -5.27
N ASP A 120 17.11 -4.65 -3.97
CA ASP A 120 17.71 -3.64 -3.09
C ASP A 120 18.52 -4.33 -1.98
N HIS A 121 19.83 -4.46 -2.20
CA HIS A 121 20.76 -4.97 -1.20
C HIS A 121 21.43 -3.81 -0.48
N MET A 122 21.22 -3.72 0.83
CA MET A 122 21.90 -2.73 1.66
C MET A 122 23.01 -3.37 2.49
N LYS A 123 24.15 -2.67 2.61
CA LYS A 123 25.33 -3.07 3.39
C LYS A 123 25.75 -1.97 4.39
N GLY A 124 26.45 -2.37 5.44
CA GLY A 124 27.10 -1.43 6.37
C GLY A 124 26.09 -0.62 7.19
N ALA A 125 26.23 0.71 7.17
CA ALA A 125 25.41 1.61 7.97
C ALA A 125 23.98 1.78 7.45
N SER A 126 23.72 1.50 6.16
CA SER A 126 22.38 1.63 5.55
C SER A 126 21.49 0.40 5.75
N SER A 127 22.05 -0.72 6.21
CA SER A 127 21.34 -2.00 6.38
C SER A 127 20.82 -2.23 7.80
N GLY A 128 20.55 -1.16 8.55
CA GLY A 128 20.00 -1.24 9.91
C GLY A 128 20.89 -2.05 10.85
N LYS A 129 20.28 -2.70 11.85
CA LYS A 129 20.97 -3.43 12.93
C LYS A 129 20.68 -4.93 12.98
N SER A 130 19.79 -5.43 12.13
CA SER A 130 19.35 -6.82 12.09
C SER A 130 19.37 -7.38 10.67
N PRO A 131 19.66 -8.68 10.49
CA PRO A 131 19.55 -9.35 9.20
C PRO A 131 18.10 -9.67 8.86
N GLY A 132 17.77 -9.59 7.56
CA GLY A 132 16.45 -9.93 7.06
C GLY A 132 16.31 -9.68 5.56
N PHE A 133 15.22 -10.18 5.01
CA PHE A 133 14.88 -10.03 3.60
C PHE A 133 13.37 -10.04 3.42
N GLY A 134 12.91 -9.59 2.27
CA GLY A 134 11.48 -9.58 1.97
C GLY A 134 11.21 -9.19 0.54
N LEU A 135 9.94 -9.27 0.18
CA LEU A 135 9.44 -8.95 -1.15
C LEU A 135 8.17 -8.13 -0.99
N SER A 136 8.11 -7.01 -1.72
CA SER A 136 6.88 -6.28 -1.98
C SER A 136 6.60 -6.35 -3.48
N LEU A 137 5.36 -6.68 -3.83
CA LEU A 137 4.88 -6.73 -5.21
C LEU A 137 3.70 -5.78 -5.37
N VAL A 138 3.61 -5.15 -6.53
CA VAL A 138 2.58 -4.17 -6.86
C VAL A 138 2.13 -4.41 -8.30
N ALA A 139 0.86 -4.71 -8.47
CA ALA A 139 0.21 -4.80 -9.76
C ALA A 139 -0.38 -3.44 -10.13
N GLU A 140 0.06 -2.88 -11.27
CA GLU A 140 -0.48 -1.64 -11.84
C GLU A 140 -1.52 -1.97 -12.89
N THR A 141 -2.68 -1.32 -12.81
CA THR A 141 -3.75 -1.45 -13.79
C THR A 141 -3.72 -0.35 -14.85
N THR A 142 -4.42 -0.57 -15.96
CA THR A 142 -4.60 0.42 -17.03
C THR A 142 -5.26 1.72 -16.55
N CYS A 143 -6.06 1.66 -15.49
CA CYS A 143 -6.78 2.81 -14.91
C CYS A 143 -6.01 3.46 -13.74
N GLY A 144 -4.75 3.07 -13.53
CA GLY A 144 -3.87 3.62 -12.50
C GLY A 144 -4.17 3.10 -11.09
N THR A 145 -4.80 1.93 -10.98
CA THR A 145 -4.92 1.22 -9.70
C THR A 145 -3.64 0.49 -9.38
N PHE A 146 -3.28 0.50 -8.10
CA PHE A 146 -2.13 -0.22 -7.58
C PHE A 146 -2.63 -1.18 -6.50
N LEU A 147 -2.49 -2.47 -6.75
CA LEU A 147 -2.79 -3.53 -5.78
C LEU A 147 -1.47 -4.13 -5.31
N SER A 148 -1.28 -4.25 -4.00
CA SER A 148 -0.02 -4.73 -3.45
C SER A 148 -0.16 -5.91 -2.52
N ALA A 149 0.90 -6.70 -2.46
CA ALA A 149 1.11 -7.73 -1.46
C ALA A 149 2.58 -7.72 -1.05
N GLU A 150 2.85 -8.14 0.18
CA GLU A 150 4.21 -8.21 0.68
C GLU A 150 4.39 -9.34 1.68
N LEU A 151 5.64 -9.77 1.83
CA LEU A 151 6.07 -10.68 2.88
C LEU A 151 7.50 -10.35 3.30
N ALA A 152 7.75 -10.46 4.60
CA ALA A 152 9.08 -10.35 5.20
C ALA A 152 9.48 -11.65 5.89
N SER A 153 10.78 -11.91 5.93
CA SER A 153 11.37 -13.00 6.71
C SER A 153 11.09 -12.82 8.20
N ASN A 154 10.98 -13.94 8.93
CA ASN A 154 10.88 -13.90 10.39
C ASN A 154 12.08 -13.15 11.01
N PRO A 155 11.86 -12.42 12.13
CA PRO A 155 12.95 -11.77 12.86
C PRO A 155 14.05 -12.77 13.25
N GLN A 156 15.30 -12.31 13.29
CA GLN A 156 16.41 -13.16 13.70
C GLN A 156 16.17 -13.79 15.07
N GLY A 157 16.25 -15.13 15.13
CA GLY A 157 16.06 -15.89 16.38
C GLY A 157 14.61 -16.13 16.77
N GLN A 158 13.65 -15.81 15.90
CA GLN A 158 12.22 -16.06 16.12
C GLN A 158 11.64 -16.89 14.97
N GLY A 159 10.79 -17.85 15.32
CA GLY A 159 10.07 -18.68 14.34
C GLY A 159 10.96 -19.62 13.53
N VAL A 160 10.36 -20.22 12.50
CA VAL A 160 11.03 -21.15 11.58
C VAL A 160 11.82 -20.36 10.54
N ALA A 161 12.98 -20.86 10.13
CA ALA A 161 13.74 -20.25 9.04
C ALA A 161 12.91 -20.22 7.76
N VAL A 162 12.70 -19.03 7.20
CA VAL A 162 11.95 -18.86 5.95
C VAL A 162 12.90 -19.07 4.78
N LEU A 163 12.52 -19.92 3.82
CA LEU A 163 13.29 -20.07 2.59
C LEU A 163 13.00 -18.91 1.63
N PRO A 164 14.03 -18.30 0.99
CA PRO A 164 13.84 -17.23 0.02
C PRO A 164 12.88 -17.58 -1.12
N GLU A 165 12.94 -18.81 -1.64
CA GLU A 165 12.09 -19.29 -2.72
C GLU A 165 10.63 -19.42 -2.30
N GLU A 166 10.40 -19.93 -1.09
CA GLU A 166 9.05 -20.03 -0.52
C GLU A 166 8.46 -18.64 -0.29
N LEU A 167 9.25 -17.69 0.23
CA LEU A 167 8.83 -16.31 0.41
C LEU A 167 8.41 -15.69 -0.93
N GLY A 168 9.23 -15.84 -1.98
CA GLY A 168 8.93 -15.34 -3.32
C GLY A 168 7.64 -15.95 -3.90
N THR A 169 7.49 -17.27 -3.76
CA THR A 169 6.31 -18.01 -4.24
C THR A 169 5.04 -17.60 -3.49
N ASN A 170 5.11 -17.49 -2.16
CA ASN A 170 3.97 -17.15 -1.33
C ASN A 170 3.54 -15.69 -1.52
N CYS A 171 4.49 -14.76 -1.65
CA CYS A 171 4.18 -13.36 -1.93
C CYS A 171 3.52 -13.20 -3.31
N ALA A 172 3.97 -13.95 -4.33
CA ALA A 172 3.30 -13.97 -5.63
C ALA A 172 1.85 -14.49 -5.55
N LYS A 173 1.60 -15.54 -4.75
CA LYS A 173 0.24 -16.06 -4.50
C LYS A 173 -0.64 -15.02 -3.79
N LEU A 174 -0.11 -14.34 -2.78
CA LEU A 174 -0.84 -13.27 -2.07
C LEU A 174 -1.20 -12.12 -3.01
N LEU A 175 -0.30 -11.74 -3.93
CA LEU A 175 -0.62 -10.73 -4.94
C LEU A 175 -1.76 -11.20 -5.86
N LEU A 176 -1.73 -12.46 -6.30
CA LEU A 176 -2.80 -13.03 -7.13
C LEU A 176 -4.14 -13.07 -6.38
N GLU A 177 -4.11 -13.37 -5.08
CA GLU A 177 -5.29 -13.31 -4.22
C GLU A 177 -5.84 -11.88 -4.12
N GLU A 178 -4.97 -10.89 -3.95
CA GLU A 178 -5.35 -9.48 -3.90
C GLU A 178 -5.93 -9.00 -5.24
N ILE A 179 -5.35 -9.42 -6.37
CA ILE A 179 -5.90 -9.17 -7.71
C ILE A 179 -7.25 -9.84 -7.88
N TYR A 180 -7.41 -11.07 -7.36
CA TYR A 180 -8.66 -11.81 -7.42
C TYR A 180 -9.77 -11.11 -6.62
N ARG A 181 -9.49 -10.66 -5.39
CA ARG A 181 -10.39 -9.80 -4.60
C ARG A 181 -10.75 -8.53 -5.36
N GLY A 182 -9.75 -7.92 -6.00
CA GLY A 182 -9.90 -6.79 -6.91
C GLY A 182 -10.37 -5.52 -6.21
N GLY A 183 -10.97 -4.62 -7.00
CA GLY A 183 -11.29 -3.26 -6.56
C GLY A 183 -10.21 -2.26 -6.99
N CYS A 184 -10.43 -1.01 -6.63
CA CYS A 184 -9.58 0.12 -6.99
C CYS A 184 -8.51 0.43 -5.92
N VAL A 185 -8.61 -0.22 -4.75
CA VAL A 185 -7.75 0.00 -3.58
C VAL A 185 -7.47 -1.36 -2.97
N ASP A 186 -6.21 -1.58 -2.59
CA ASP A 186 -5.77 -2.78 -1.88
C ASP A 186 -6.31 -2.81 -0.44
N SER A 187 -6.39 -4.02 0.11
CA SER A 187 -6.91 -4.30 1.45
C SER A 187 -6.24 -3.46 2.55
N ALA A 188 -4.95 -3.16 2.37
CA ALA A 188 -4.16 -2.38 3.33
C ALA A 188 -4.57 -0.90 3.40
N ASN A 189 -5.01 -0.29 2.29
CA ASN A 189 -5.35 1.14 2.22
C ASN A 189 -6.84 1.44 2.19
N GLN A 190 -7.72 0.43 2.37
CA GLN A 190 -9.17 0.62 2.42
C GLN A 190 -9.56 1.70 3.45
N SER A 191 -9.05 1.58 4.68
CA SER A 191 -9.31 2.53 5.77
C SER A 191 -8.82 3.95 5.45
N LEU A 192 -7.62 4.08 4.87
CA LEU A 192 -7.06 5.37 4.46
C LEU A 192 -7.95 6.07 3.45
N VAL A 193 -8.41 5.37 2.42
CA VAL A 193 -9.27 5.96 1.38
C VAL A 193 -10.61 6.38 1.97
N LEU A 194 -11.22 5.55 2.81
CA LEU A 194 -12.49 5.89 3.46
C LEU A 194 -12.37 7.12 4.36
N LEU A 195 -11.28 7.24 5.13
CA LEU A 195 -11.00 8.43 5.93
C LEU A 195 -10.89 9.69 5.06
N LEU A 196 -10.15 9.61 3.95
CA LEU A 196 -9.96 10.74 3.04
C LEU A 196 -11.27 11.14 2.34
N MET A 197 -12.15 10.18 2.02
CA MET A 197 -13.49 10.47 1.50
C MET A 197 -14.35 11.18 2.55
N THR A 198 -14.34 10.72 3.81
CA THR A 198 -15.07 11.37 4.92
C THR A 198 -14.60 12.81 5.14
N LEU A 199 -13.28 13.05 5.11
CA LEU A 199 -12.68 14.38 5.26
C LEU A 199 -12.71 15.22 3.97
N GLY A 200 -13.30 14.71 2.90
CA GLY A 200 -13.44 15.41 1.63
C GLY A 200 -14.32 16.66 1.69
N GLN A 201 -14.39 17.39 0.58
CA GLN A 201 -15.41 18.42 0.37
C GLN A 201 -16.82 17.83 0.46
N GLN A 202 -17.83 18.69 0.65
CA GLN A 202 -19.26 18.31 0.66
C GLN A 202 -19.75 17.93 -0.74
N ASP A 203 -19.24 16.82 -1.23
CA ASP A 203 -19.57 16.23 -2.52
C ASP A 203 -19.50 14.71 -2.42
N VAL A 204 -20.14 14.03 -3.36
CA VAL A 204 -20.24 12.58 -3.40
C VAL A 204 -18.91 11.99 -3.86
N SER A 205 -18.32 11.18 -2.99
CA SER A 205 -17.20 10.31 -3.37
C SER A 205 -17.67 8.87 -3.52
N LYS A 206 -17.19 8.19 -4.55
CA LYS A 206 -17.46 6.76 -4.79
C LYS A 206 -16.16 6.01 -4.98
N VAL A 207 -16.01 4.88 -4.30
CA VAL A 207 -14.87 3.97 -4.50
C VAL A 207 -15.36 2.53 -4.59
N LEU A 208 -14.85 1.79 -5.57
CA LEU A 208 -15.08 0.34 -5.65
C LEU A 208 -13.94 -0.38 -4.93
N LEU A 209 -14.26 -1.11 -3.88
CA LEU A 209 -13.32 -1.93 -3.11
C LEU A 209 -13.55 -3.41 -3.41
N GLY A 210 -12.55 -4.25 -3.09
CA GLY A 210 -12.77 -5.68 -2.86
C GLY A 210 -13.56 -5.93 -1.57
N PRO A 211 -13.59 -7.17 -1.07
CA PRO A 211 -14.17 -7.50 0.22
C PRO A 211 -13.57 -6.64 1.34
N LEU A 212 -14.41 -6.17 2.25
CA LEU A 212 -13.98 -5.33 3.36
C LEU A 212 -13.19 -6.17 4.38
N SER A 213 -12.01 -5.69 4.76
CA SER A 213 -11.25 -6.30 5.85
C SER A 213 -11.95 -6.11 7.20
N PRO A 214 -11.76 -7.01 8.18
CA PRO A 214 -12.28 -6.83 9.54
C PRO A 214 -11.87 -5.49 10.16
N TYR A 215 -10.63 -5.07 9.93
CA TYR A 215 -10.12 -3.75 10.34
C TYR A 215 -10.94 -2.61 9.75
N THR A 216 -11.28 -2.68 8.46
CA THR A 216 -12.05 -1.64 7.77
C THR A 216 -13.49 -1.57 8.28
N ILE A 217 -14.09 -2.71 8.63
CA ILE A 217 -15.44 -2.76 9.21
C ILE A 217 -15.48 -2.02 10.56
N GLU A 218 -14.51 -2.28 11.45
CA GLU A 218 -14.42 -1.55 12.72
C GLU A 218 -14.12 -0.07 12.49
N PHE A 219 -13.24 0.25 11.53
CA PHE A 219 -12.91 1.63 11.19
C PHE A 219 -14.14 2.41 10.68
N LEU A 220 -15.03 1.79 9.89
CA LEU A 220 -16.29 2.40 9.47
C LEU A 220 -17.20 2.74 10.66
N ARG A 221 -17.21 1.93 11.73
CA ARG A 221 -17.95 2.23 12.96
C ARG A 221 -17.37 3.46 13.65
N HIS A 222 -16.05 3.58 13.72
CA HIS A 222 -15.41 4.80 14.23
C HIS A 222 -15.75 6.02 13.36
N LEU A 223 -15.74 5.92 12.03
CA LEU A 223 -16.12 7.04 11.17
C LEU A 223 -17.55 7.51 11.43
N ARG A 224 -18.48 6.58 11.68
CA ARG A 224 -19.84 6.92 12.12
C ARG A 224 -19.82 7.62 13.48
N ASP A 225 -19.13 7.09 14.48
CA ASP A 225 -19.20 7.61 15.84
C ASP A 225 -18.56 9.01 15.97
N TYR A 226 -17.42 9.24 15.30
CA TYR A 226 -16.69 10.51 15.39
C TYR A 226 -17.12 11.57 14.37
N PHE A 227 -17.46 11.17 13.13
CA PHE A 227 -17.80 12.11 12.06
C PHE A 227 -19.28 12.11 11.69
N GLN A 228 -20.08 11.19 12.24
CA GLN A 228 -21.50 11.02 11.93
C GLN A 228 -21.75 10.79 10.43
N VAL A 229 -20.75 10.23 9.73
CA VAL A 229 -20.84 9.88 8.30
C VAL A 229 -21.13 8.40 8.18
N MET A 230 -22.20 8.07 7.44
CA MET A 230 -22.53 6.71 7.04
C MET A 230 -22.24 6.50 5.57
N PHE A 231 -21.59 5.39 5.25
CA PHE A 231 -21.34 4.98 3.87
C PHE A 231 -22.54 4.18 3.36
N LYS A 232 -22.99 4.50 2.14
CA LYS A 232 -23.85 3.61 1.37
C LYS A 232 -22.99 2.49 0.81
N ILE A 233 -23.36 1.26 1.13
CA ILE A 233 -22.64 0.04 0.75
C ILE A 233 -23.50 -0.70 -0.27
N GLU A 234 -23.03 -0.83 -1.50
CA GLU A 234 -23.69 -1.60 -2.55
C GLU A 234 -22.80 -2.76 -2.98
N THR A 235 -23.26 -3.99 -2.78
CA THR A 235 -22.55 -5.17 -3.27
C THR A 235 -22.78 -5.32 -4.77
N LYS A 236 -21.69 -5.43 -5.52
CA LYS A 236 -21.72 -5.77 -6.94
C LYS A 236 -21.32 -7.22 -7.07
N SER A 237 -22.30 -8.12 -7.19
CA SER A 237 -22.04 -9.47 -7.63
C SER A 237 -21.58 -9.43 -9.09
N SER A 238 -20.45 -10.06 -9.38
CA SER A 238 -20.06 -10.26 -10.77
C SER A 238 -20.97 -11.35 -11.36
N ALA A 239 -21.98 -10.95 -12.13
CA ALA A 239 -22.83 -11.90 -12.86
C ALA A 239 -22.09 -12.61 -14.00
N GLU A 240 -20.88 -12.13 -14.36
CA GLU A 240 -20.02 -12.74 -15.36
C GLU A 240 -18.95 -13.62 -14.69
N GLU A 241 -18.83 -14.86 -15.18
CA GLU A 241 -17.71 -15.74 -14.89
C GLU A 241 -16.38 -15.03 -15.22
N CYS A 242 -15.36 -15.22 -14.38
CA CYS A 242 -13.98 -14.74 -14.57
C CYS A 242 -13.64 -13.26 -14.25
N LYS A 243 -14.48 -12.48 -13.53
CA LYS A 243 -14.15 -11.09 -13.11
C LYS A 243 -13.66 -10.91 -11.66
N GLY A 244 -13.36 -12.00 -10.96
CA GLY A 244 -12.81 -11.98 -9.58
C GLY A 244 -13.86 -12.13 -8.49
N GLY A 245 -13.49 -11.79 -7.25
CA GLY A 245 -14.34 -11.86 -6.05
C GLY A 245 -15.41 -10.78 -5.98
N GLU A 246 -16.22 -10.85 -4.92
CA GLU A 246 -17.27 -9.87 -4.64
C GLU A 246 -16.68 -8.48 -4.40
N LYS A 247 -17.27 -7.47 -5.05
CA LYS A 247 -16.82 -6.07 -4.95
C LYS A 247 -17.87 -5.23 -4.26
N VAL A 248 -17.42 -4.23 -3.55
CA VAL A 248 -18.28 -3.36 -2.75
C VAL A 248 -18.10 -1.93 -3.21
N LEU A 249 -19.17 -1.34 -3.73
CA LEU A 249 -19.20 0.08 -4.06
C LEU A 249 -19.55 0.87 -2.81
N MET A 250 -18.59 1.65 -2.33
CA MET A 250 -18.72 2.53 -1.18
C MET A 250 -18.98 3.94 -1.65
N THR A 251 -20.05 4.56 -1.13
CA THR A 251 -20.41 5.95 -1.44
C THR A 251 -20.60 6.74 -0.14
N CYS A 252 -20.02 7.95 -0.06
CA CYS A 252 -20.31 8.89 1.02
C CYS A 252 -20.27 10.34 0.50
N VAL A 253 -20.82 11.24 1.31
CA VAL A 253 -20.64 12.68 1.16
C VAL A 253 -19.62 13.13 2.21
N GLY A 254 -18.58 13.85 1.79
CA GLY A 254 -17.57 14.36 2.71
C GLY A 254 -18.13 15.44 3.64
N ILE A 255 -17.52 15.63 4.81
CA ILE A 255 -17.98 16.62 5.80
C ILE A 255 -17.65 18.06 5.44
N GLY A 256 -16.86 18.29 4.38
CA GLY A 256 -16.39 19.63 4.01
C GLY A 256 -15.18 20.08 4.83
N PHE A 257 -14.36 19.15 5.32
CA PHE A 257 -13.25 19.49 6.19
C PHE A 257 -12.23 20.39 5.46
N SER A 258 -11.99 21.57 6.03
CA SER A 258 -10.97 22.50 5.56
C SER A 258 -9.87 22.60 6.61
N ASN A 259 -8.63 22.44 6.17
CA ASN A 259 -7.45 22.60 6.99
C ASN A 259 -7.39 24.02 7.58
N LEU A 260 -7.63 24.10 8.89
CA LEU A 260 -7.66 25.35 9.67
C LEU A 260 -6.32 26.11 9.65
N SER A 261 -5.22 25.42 9.33
CA SER A 261 -3.86 25.98 9.42
C SER A 261 -3.37 26.64 8.12
N LYS A 262 -4.16 26.60 7.05
CA LYS A 262 -3.85 27.23 5.75
C LYS A 262 -4.88 28.33 5.46
N THR A 263 -4.48 29.57 5.63
CA THR A 263 -5.30 30.75 5.31
C THR A 263 -5.53 30.88 3.81
N VAL A 264 -6.70 31.42 3.44
CA VAL A 264 -7.02 31.82 2.07
C VAL A 264 -6.21 33.08 1.78
N LYS A 265 -5.33 33.03 0.79
CA LYS A 265 -4.91 34.24 0.11
C LYS A 265 -5.83 34.45 -1.07
#